data_AF-A0ABD1YW48-F1
#
_entry.id   AF-A0ABD1YW48-F1
#
_cell.length_a   1.000
_cell.length_b   1.000
_cell.length_c   1.000
_cell.angle_alpha   90.00
_cell.angle_beta   90.00
_cell.angle_gamma   90.00
#
_symmetry.space_group_name_H-M   'P 1'
#
loop_
_entity.id
_entity.type
_entity.pdbx_description
1 polymer ?
#
loop_
_entity_poly.entity_id
_entity_poly.type
_entity_poly.pdbx_seq_one_letter_code
_entity_poly.pdbx_strand_id
1 'polypeptide(L)'
;MQNLAEALEKIPLKHVKEKAALVASYKSSYEKWQFQLRTGFSLLMYGFGSKKALLEDFATAALDDGPVVVVNGYLPVIRIKNVVFTIANALWEQSCARTAGSAKRKKLNAGQPSLPQSLEDLLVFIQEKPESERVYILVHNIDGPGVRDIDIQRTLALIAACPCVRMVASVDNVNAPLLWDKQMANAQFNWWWHHTPTYDQYSVESTHLPLLLTSAGSLETIKSSSLVLKSLTPNAQSVFKTLAEFQLAHPDDLGLPLHQLYTSCRDQFLVSSELTLRAHLTEFKDHELVRWRRGNDGQDCLFIPITVDALSKLLRDVFQ
;
A
#
# COMPACT_ATOMS: atom_id res chain seq x y z
N MET A 1 -6.98 -15.42 20.12
CA MET A 1 -6.13 -14.37 19.51
C MET A 1 -5.05 -13.90 20.47
N GLN A 2 -5.38 -13.41 21.68
CA GLN A 2 -4.41 -13.15 22.76
C GLN A 2 -3.48 -14.34 23.02
N ASN A 3 -4.03 -15.55 23.14
CA ASN A 3 -3.24 -16.77 23.42
C ASN A 3 -2.13 -17.10 22.39
N LEU A 4 -2.27 -16.68 21.12
CA LEU A 4 -1.31 -17.01 20.05
C LEU A 4 -0.22 -15.92 19.94
N ALA A 5 -0.60 -14.65 20.10
CA ALA A 5 0.35 -13.56 20.26
C ALA A 5 1.19 -13.73 21.54
N GLU A 6 0.56 -14.11 22.66
CA GLU A 6 1.25 -14.45 23.91
C GLU A 6 2.14 -15.69 23.78
N ALA A 7 1.78 -16.64 22.91
CA ALA A 7 2.63 -17.79 22.61
C ALA A 7 3.83 -17.41 21.73
N LEU A 8 3.65 -16.49 20.77
CA LEU A 8 4.73 -15.95 19.93
C LEU A 8 5.73 -15.13 20.75
N GLU A 9 5.24 -14.32 21.70
CA GLU A 9 6.09 -13.55 22.63
C GLU A 9 6.94 -14.45 23.55
N LYS A 10 6.47 -15.68 23.82
CA LYS A 10 7.21 -16.67 24.62
C LYS A 10 8.31 -17.39 23.83
N ILE A 11 8.41 -17.21 22.51
CA ILE A 11 9.43 -17.87 21.70
C ILE A 11 10.76 -17.13 21.89
N PRO A 12 11.83 -17.80 22.36
CA PRO A 12 13.12 -17.16 22.52
C PRO A 12 13.71 -16.79 21.15
N LEU A 13 14.12 -15.54 21.00
CA LEU A 13 14.85 -15.08 19.82
C LEU A 13 16.20 -15.80 19.73
N LYS A 14 16.36 -16.62 18.69
CA LYS A 14 17.62 -17.32 18.41
C LYS A 14 18.59 -16.39 17.67
N HIS A 15 19.89 -16.57 17.92
CA HIS A 15 20.99 -15.93 17.19
C HIS A 15 21.02 -14.39 17.21
N VAL A 16 20.72 -13.79 18.36
CA VAL A 16 20.71 -12.32 18.51
C VAL A 16 22.10 -11.70 18.29
N LYS A 17 23.16 -12.38 18.74
CA LYS A 17 24.54 -11.88 18.64
C LYS A 17 25.01 -11.82 17.19
N GLU A 18 24.71 -12.87 16.42
CA GLU A 18 25.08 -12.99 15.01
C GLU A 18 24.31 -11.98 14.15
N LYS A 19 23.02 -11.77 14.44
CA LYS A 19 22.22 -10.70 13.80
C LYS A 19 22.78 -9.31 14.09
N ALA A 20 23.15 -9.03 15.34
CA ALA A 20 23.75 -7.74 15.71
C ALA A 20 25.12 -7.52 15.03
N ALA A 21 25.95 -8.56 14.96
CA ALA A 21 27.23 -8.50 14.26
C ALA A 21 27.04 -8.24 12.75
N LEU A 22 26.02 -8.86 12.14
CA LEU A 22 25.67 -8.62 10.74
C LEU A 22 25.23 -7.18 10.51
N VAL A 23 24.35 -6.62 11.36
CA VAL A 23 23.94 -5.21 11.27
C VAL A 23 25.15 -4.27 11.44
N ALA A 24 26.08 -4.58 12.33
CA ALA A 24 27.31 -3.80 12.50
C ALA A 24 28.18 -3.80 11.22
N SER A 25 28.23 -4.91 10.48
CA SER A 25 28.94 -4.99 9.19
C SER A 25 28.29 -4.11 8.10
N TYR A 26 26.98 -3.91 8.16
CA TYR A 26 26.30 -2.97 7.26
C TYR A 26 26.59 -1.52 7.64
N LYS A 27 26.71 -1.21 8.93
CA LYS A 27 27.07 0.13 9.40
C LYS A 27 28.42 0.60 8.87
N SER A 28 29.41 -0.27 8.76
CA SER A 28 30.70 0.09 8.13
C SER A 28 30.57 0.38 6.62
N SER A 29 29.50 -0.07 5.97
CA SER A 29 29.23 0.17 4.55
C SER A 29 28.44 1.46 4.28
N TYR A 30 28.02 2.19 5.32
CA TYR A 30 27.19 3.40 5.16
C TYR A 30 27.91 4.51 4.38
N GLU A 31 29.21 4.68 4.56
CA GLU A 31 30.01 5.66 3.79
C GLU A 31 29.96 5.38 2.29
N LYS A 32 30.02 4.09 1.91
CA LYS A 32 29.92 3.65 0.52
C LYS A 32 28.53 3.95 -0.05
N TRP A 33 27.47 3.70 0.71
CA TRP A 33 26.10 4.00 0.30
C TRP A 33 25.88 5.51 0.14
N GLN A 34 26.40 6.31 1.06
CA GLN A 34 26.35 7.77 0.98
C GLN A 34 27.09 8.28 -0.27
N PHE A 35 28.25 7.70 -0.60
CA PHE A 35 28.98 8.04 -1.82
C PHE A 35 28.15 7.72 -3.08
N GLN A 36 27.53 6.55 -3.14
CA GLN A 36 26.69 6.15 -4.28
C GLN A 36 25.46 7.07 -4.46
N LEU A 37 24.83 7.48 -3.36
CA LEU A 37 23.75 8.46 -3.40
C LEU A 37 24.23 9.82 -3.92
N ARG A 38 25.45 10.24 -3.52
CA ARG A 38 26.05 11.50 -3.99
C ARG A 38 26.35 11.48 -5.50
N THR A 39 26.66 10.32 -6.06
CA THR A 39 26.86 10.14 -7.51
C THR A 39 25.57 10.10 -8.32
N GLY A 40 24.39 10.17 -7.68
CA GLY A 40 23.10 10.21 -8.37
C GLY A 40 22.46 8.85 -8.63
N PHE A 41 22.97 7.77 -8.02
CA PHE A 41 22.29 6.48 -8.05
C PHE A 41 21.25 6.38 -6.94
N SER A 42 20.10 5.77 -7.23
CA SER A 42 19.15 5.39 -6.19
C SER A 42 19.54 4.03 -5.61
N LEU A 43 19.40 3.85 -4.30
CA LEU A 43 19.77 2.59 -3.65
C LEU A 43 18.54 1.70 -3.46
N LEU A 44 18.68 0.44 -3.85
CA LEU A 44 17.64 -0.57 -3.67
C LEU A 44 18.17 -1.71 -2.79
N MET A 45 17.63 -1.79 -1.57
CA MET A 45 18.00 -2.78 -0.57
C MET A 45 17.07 -4.00 -0.70
N TYR A 46 17.63 -5.14 -1.07
CA TYR A 46 16.93 -6.41 -1.13
C TYR A 46 17.57 -7.42 -0.19
N GLY A 47 16.78 -8.33 0.36
CA GLY A 47 17.26 -9.32 1.31
C GLY A 47 16.16 -9.74 2.27
N PHE A 48 16.35 -10.90 2.88
CA PHE A 48 15.40 -11.49 3.81
C PHE A 48 15.45 -10.80 5.18
N GLY A 49 14.28 -10.45 5.71
CA GLY A 49 14.09 -9.78 7.00
C GLY A 49 13.70 -8.31 6.86
N SER A 50 13.14 -7.76 7.93
CA SER A 50 12.78 -6.34 7.97
C SER A 50 14.04 -5.46 7.90
N LYS A 51 14.05 -4.55 6.93
CA LYS A 51 15.14 -3.60 6.69
C LYS A 51 14.86 -2.22 7.29
N LYS A 52 13.70 -2.06 7.94
CA LYS A 52 13.23 -0.77 8.44
C LYS A 52 14.21 -0.15 9.42
N ALA A 53 14.59 -0.89 10.47
CA ALA A 53 15.53 -0.41 11.49
C ALA A 53 16.89 -0.02 10.89
N LEU A 54 17.41 -0.82 9.95
CA LEU A 54 18.68 -0.55 9.28
C LEU A 54 18.63 0.72 8.42
N LEU A 55 17.49 0.97 7.78
CA LEU A 55 17.28 2.15 6.93
C LEU A 55 17.03 3.42 7.74
N GLU A 56 16.34 3.33 8.88
CA GLU A 56 16.18 4.43 9.83
C GLU A 56 17.52 4.77 10.51
N ASP A 57 18.31 3.77 10.90
CA ASP A 57 19.69 3.94 11.37
C ASP A 57 20.57 4.60 10.30
N PHE A 58 20.45 4.20 9.04
CA PHE A 58 21.16 4.84 7.93
C PHE A 58 20.74 6.29 7.74
N ALA A 59 19.44 6.58 7.84
CA ALA A 59 18.92 7.93 7.70
C ALA A 59 19.42 8.86 8.80
N THR A 60 19.50 8.39 10.04
CA THR A 60 20.00 9.18 11.17
C THR A 60 21.52 9.34 11.16
N ALA A 61 22.29 8.37 10.66
CA ALA A 61 23.75 8.41 10.70
C ALA A 61 24.41 9.03 9.46
N ALA A 62 23.80 8.92 8.28
CA ALA A 62 24.45 9.27 7.01
C ALA A 62 23.81 10.46 6.27
N LEU A 63 22.61 10.92 6.68
CA LEU A 63 21.83 11.92 5.94
C LEU A 63 21.77 13.29 6.63
N ASP A 64 22.84 13.72 7.28
CA ASP A 64 22.92 15.06 7.92
C ASP A 64 22.89 16.23 6.91
N ASP A 65 23.16 15.94 5.63
CA ASP A 65 23.30 16.96 4.58
C ASP A 65 21.97 17.57 4.08
N GLY A 66 20.81 16.98 4.43
CA GLY A 66 19.52 17.43 3.88
C GLY A 66 18.29 16.80 4.53
N PRO A 67 17.09 17.33 4.22
CA PRO A 67 15.84 16.79 4.76
C PRO A 67 15.58 15.37 4.26
N VAL A 68 15.11 14.52 5.17
CA VAL A 68 14.74 13.12 4.90
C VAL A 68 13.22 12.98 4.98
N VAL A 69 12.62 12.47 3.90
CA VAL A 69 11.19 12.14 3.84
C VAL A 69 11.04 10.62 3.88
N VAL A 70 10.39 10.09 4.91
CA VAL A 70 10.12 8.66 5.06
C VAL A 70 8.73 8.32 4.54
N VAL A 71 8.67 7.37 3.62
CA VAL A 71 7.44 6.86 3.00
C VAL A 71 7.26 5.40 3.40
N ASN A 72 6.19 5.12 4.13
CA ASN A 72 5.85 3.77 4.57
C ASN A 72 4.96 3.07 3.54
N GLY A 73 5.57 2.30 2.63
CA GLY A 73 4.89 1.56 1.57
C GLY A 73 4.06 0.36 2.02
N TYR A 74 4.32 -0.16 3.22
CA TYR A 74 3.54 -1.26 3.82
C TYR A 74 2.11 -0.86 4.22
N LEU A 75 1.80 0.44 4.27
CA LEU A 75 0.45 0.91 4.56
C LEU A 75 -0.50 0.59 3.39
N PRO A 76 -1.74 0.14 3.68
CA PRO A 76 -2.67 -0.31 2.64
C PRO A 76 -3.23 0.82 1.77
N VAL A 77 -3.18 2.07 2.23
CA VAL A 77 -3.68 3.25 1.51
C VAL A 77 -2.65 4.36 1.61
N ILE A 78 -2.03 4.72 0.48
CA ILE A 78 -1.04 5.79 0.39
C ILE A 78 -1.49 6.76 -0.70
N ARG A 79 -1.58 8.05 -0.35
CA ARG A 79 -1.90 9.09 -1.33
C ARG A 79 -0.61 9.70 -1.85
N ILE A 80 -0.24 9.37 -3.09
CA ILE A 80 0.98 9.88 -3.72
C ILE A 80 1.01 11.41 -3.76
N LYS A 81 -0.14 12.06 -3.96
CA LYS A 81 -0.27 13.53 -3.89
C LYS A 81 0.29 14.12 -2.59
N ASN A 82 0.01 13.47 -1.46
CA ASN A 82 0.50 13.93 -0.16
C ASN A 82 2.02 13.76 -0.06
N VAL A 83 2.58 12.68 -0.61
CA VAL A 83 4.02 12.44 -0.63
C VAL A 83 4.73 13.51 -1.47
N VAL A 84 4.25 13.78 -2.69
CA VAL A 84 4.80 14.84 -3.55
C VAL A 84 4.69 16.21 -2.88
N PHE A 85 3.56 16.51 -2.25
CA PHE A 85 3.36 17.74 -1.49
C PHE A 85 4.34 17.87 -0.32
N THR A 86 4.59 16.80 0.44
CA THR A 86 5.59 16.82 1.52
C THR A 86 7.00 17.02 1.01
N ILE A 87 7.35 16.46 -0.16
CA ILE A 87 8.66 16.67 -0.80
C ILE A 87 8.80 18.12 -1.25
N ALA A 88 7.77 18.67 -1.91
CA ALA A 88 7.76 20.06 -2.37
C ALA A 88 7.90 21.05 -1.19
N ASN A 89 7.24 20.77 -0.06
CA ASN A 89 7.39 21.57 1.15
C ASN A 89 8.78 21.46 1.76
N ALA A 90 9.37 20.26 1.83
CA ALA A 90 10.72 20.09 2.35
C ALA A 90 11.77 20.84 1.49
N LEU A 91 11.60 20.81 0.16
CA LEU A 91 12.41 21.62 -0.76
C LEU A 91 12.21 23.11 -0.55
N TRP A 92 10.95 23.54 -0.42
CA TRP A 92 10.60 24.94 -0.18
C TRP A 92 11.24 25.47 1.11
N GLU A 93 11.11 24.73 2.21
CA GLU A 93 11.71 25.08 3.51
C GLU A 93 13.23 25.18 3.44
N GLN A 94 13.90 24.27 2.74
CA GLN A 94 15.35 24.30 2.54
C GLN A 94 15.78 25.55 1.74
N SER A 95 15.01 25.92 0.71
CA SER A 95 15.25 27.11 -0.10
C SER A 95 15.07 28.39 0.71
N CYS A 96 14.01 28.47 1.52
CA CYS A 96 13.76 29.58 2.44
C CYS A 96 14.81 29.71 3.54
N ALA A 97 15.28 28.60 4.11
CA ALA A 97 16.33 28.60 5.14
C ALA A 97 17.65 29.19 4.61
N ARG A 98 17.99 28.92 3.34
CA ARG A 98 19.17 29.49 2.68
C ARG A 98 19.02 30.98 2.37
N THR A 99 17.84 31.43 1.95
CA THR A 99 17.58 32.86 1.71
C THR A 99 17.52 33.67 3.02
N ALA A 100 17.07 33.07 4.12
CA ALA A 100 17.04 33.69 5.45
C ALA A 100 18.44 33.96 6.07
N GLY A 101 19.51 33.37 5.52
CA GLY A 101 20.89 33.67 5.92
C GLY A 101 21.39 35.06 5.51
N SER A 102 20.73 35.74 4.56
CA SER A 102 21.13 37.06 4.04
C SER A 102 20.22 38.21 4.50
N ALA A 103 19.01 37.92 4.98
CA ALA A 103 18.09 38.94 5.45
C ALA A 103 17.45 38.53 6.77
N LYS A 104 17.78 39.30 7.83
CA LYS A 104 17.09 39.42 9.12
C LYS A 104 15.70 38.78 9.09
N ARG A 105 15.51 37.79 9.96
CA ARG A 105 14.26 37.21 10.49
C ARG A 105 13.08 38.20 10.45
N LYS A 106 12.48 38.39 9.27
CA LYS A 106 11.26 39.16 9.11
C LYS A 106 10.14 38.16 9.33
N LYS A 107 9.56 38.22 10.53
CA LYS A 107 8.26 37.60 10.85
C LYS A 107 7.28 37.93 9.72
N LEU A 108 7.01 36.94 8.90
CA LEU A 108 5.99 36.87 7.86
C LEU A 108 5.66 35.35 7.88
N ASN A 109 4.49 34.83 8.25
CA ASN A 109 3.14 35.23 7.88
C ASN A 109 3.03 35.77 6.44
N ALA A 110 3.99 35.43 5.58
CA ALA A 110 3.85 35.49 4.13
C ALA A 110 3.31 34.11 3.77
N GLY A 111 2.11 34.10 3.17
CA GLY A 111 1.32 32.91 2.95
C GLY A 111 2.15 31.76 2.41
N GLN A 112 1.80 30.54 2.83
CA GLN A 112 2.09 29.35 2.06
C GLN A 112 1.87 29.72 0.59
N PRO A 113 2.88 29.68 -0.29
CA PRO A 113 2.57 29.74 -1.71
C PRO A 113 1.54 28.63 -1.92
N SER A 114 0.40 28.99 -2.51
CA SER A 114 -0.61 28.01 -2.88
C SER A 114 0.08 26.97 -3.73
N LEU A 115 0.48 25.87 -3.10
CA LEU A 115 1.18 24.79 -3.77
C LEU A 115 0.28 24.36 -4.93
N PRO A 116 0.83 24.19 -6.14
CA PRO A 116 0.05 23.84 -7.30
C PRO A 116 -0.88 22.67 -6.99
N GLN A 117 -2.15 22.80 -7.37
CA GLN A 117 -3.17 21.79 -7.06
C GLN A 117 -3.02 20.54 -7.94
N SER A 118 -2.18 20.58 -8.97
CA SER A 118 -1.91 19.49 -9.90
C SER A 118 -0.57 18.81 -9.58
N LEU A 119 -0.49 17.49 -9.84
CA LEU A 119 0.73 16.71 -9.65
C LEU A 119 1.85 17.15 -10.62
N GLU A 120 1.48 17.59 -11.82
CA GLU A 120 2.40 17.94 -12.89
C GLU A 120 3.14 19.24 -12.58
N ASP A 121 2.44 20.26 -12.09
CA ASP A 121 3.06 21.52 -11.68
C ASP A 121 4.03 21.33 -10.50
N LEU A 122 3.72 20.41 -9.57
CA LEU A 122 4.63 20.05 -8.48
C LEU A 122 5.89 19.35 -9.00
N LEU A 123 5.76 18.48 -10.01
CA LEU A 123 6.91 17.82 -10.62
C LEU A 123 7.79 18.82 -11.38
N VAL A 124 7.20 19.77 -12.11
CA VAL A 124 7.93 20.87 -12.77
C VAL A 124 8.68 21.70 -11.72
N PHE A 125 8.03 22.07 -10.62
CA PHE A 125 8.68 22.80 -9.52
C PHE A 125 9.88 22.04 -8.93
N ILE A 126 9.79 20.71 -8.78
CA ILE A 126 10.90 19.89 -8.27
C ILE A 126 12.04 19.82 -9.29
N GLN A 127 11.72 19.75 -10.59
CA GLN A 127 12.71 19.69 -11.67
C GLN A 127 13.47 21.00 -11.89
N GLU A 128 12.82 22.15 -11.66
CA GLU A 128 13.43 23.47 -11.85
C GLU A 128 14.49 23.82 -10.77
N LYS A 129 14.58 23.04 -9.69
CA LYS A 129 15.51 23.32 -8.59
C LYS A 129 16.95 22.90 -8.92
N PRO A 130 17.96 23.66 -8.45
CA PRO A 130 19.37 23.32 -8.65
C PRO A 130 19.83 22.19 -7.73
N GLU A 131 20.80 21.39 -8.19
CA GLU A 131 21.39 20.23 -7.50
C GLU A 131 22.00 20.50 -6.10
N SER A 132 22.15 21.79 -5.76
CA SER A 132 22.59 22.25 -4.44
C SER A 132 21.55 22.00 -3.34
N GLU A 133 20.27 21.90 -3.70
CA GLU A 133 19.17 21.48 -2.82
C GLU A 133 19.00 19.96 -2.96
N ARG A 134 19.20 19.23 -1.86
CA ARG A 134 19.21 17.77 -1.85
C ARG A 134 18.17 17.28 -0.86
N VAL A 135 17.28 16.41 -1.33
CA VAL A 135 16.28 15.73 -0.51
C VAL A 135 16.49 14.24 -0.60
N TYR A 136 16.45 13.58 0.54
CA TYR A 136 16.50 12.13 0.61
C TYR A 136 15.10 11.57 0.82
N ILE A 137 14.72 10.63 -0.04
CA ILE A 137 13.47 9.90 0.11
C ILE A 137 13.81 8.48 0.56
N LEU A 138 13.25 8.08 1.69
CA LEU A 138 13.35 6.73 2.20
C LEU A 138 12.02 6.02 2.00
N VAL A 139 11.98 5.03 1.10
CA VAL A 139 10.78 4.23 0.84
C VAL A 139 10.93 2.85 1.49
N HIS A 140 10.18 2.62 2.55
CA HIS A 140 10.00 1.29 3.11
C HIS A 140 9.03 0.50 2.23
N ASN A 141 9.39 -0.70 1.78
CA ASN A 141 8.56 -1.56 0.93
C ASN A 141 7.97 -0.86 -0.31
N ILE A 142 8.81 -0.62 -1.33
CA ILE A 142 8.34 -0.04 -2.61
C ILE A 142 7.33 -0.96 -3.34
N ASP A 143 7.29 -2.22 -2.95
CA ASP A 143 6.40 -3.28 -3.43
C ASP A 143 5.10 -3.43 -2.61
N GLY A 144 4.92 -2.57 -1.61
CA GLY A 144 3.75 -2.60 -0.73
C GLY A 144 2.45 -2.39 -1.48
N PRO A 145 1.31 -2.89 -0.93
CA PRO A 145 0.03 -2.89 -1.63
C PRO A 145 -0.46 -1.48 -2.00
N GLY A 146 -0.13 -0.46 -1.22
CA GLY A 146 -0.51 0.92 -1.51
C GLY A 146 0.38 1.64 -2.53
N VAL A 147 1.50 1.05 -2.94
CA VAL A 147 2.48 1.66 -3.87
C VAL A 147 2.58 0.86 -5.17
N ARG A 148 1.90 -0.29 -5.26
CA ARG A 148 1.99 -1.20 -6.41
C ARG A 148 1.36 -0.65 -7.69
N ASP A 149 0.48 0.34 -7.57
CA ASP A 149 -0.19 0.93 -8.72
C ASP A 149 0.82 1.57 -9.68
N ILE A 150 0.63 1.31 -10.98
CA ILE A 150 1.59 1.72 -12.01
C ILE A 150 1.75 3.25 -12.09
N ASP A 151 0.68 4.01 -11.81
CA ASP A 151 0.71 5.47 -11.82
C ASP A 151 1.50 6.04 -10.64
N ILE A 152 1.45 5.36 -9.48
CA ILE A 152 2.27 5.72 -8.32
C ILE A 152 3.74 5.44 -8.61
N GLN A 153 4.06 4.27 -9.18
CA GLN A 153 5.44 3.92 -9.57
C GLN A 153 6.00 4.88 -10.62
N ARG A 154 5.19 5.25 -11.63
CA ARG A 154 5.56 6.27 -12.63
C ARG A 154 5.88 7.61 -11.99
N THR A 155 5.05 8.06 -11.05
CA THR A 155 5.26 9.34 -10.35
C THR A 155 6.54 9.28 -9.50
N LEU A 156 6.78 8.18 -8.78
CA LEU A 156 8.02 7.98 -8.02
C LEU A 156 9.25 7.93 -8.92
N ALA A 157 9.13 7.33 -10.11
CA ALA A 157 10.21 7.26 -11.08
C ALA A 157 10.56 8.67 -11.60
N LEU A 158 9.56 9.48 -11.94
CA LEU A 158 9.77 10.88 -12.33
C LEU A 158 10.44 11.70 -11.24
N ILE A 159 10.10 11.45 -9.97
CA ILE A 159 10.73 12.09 -8.82
C ILE A 159 12.18 11.62 -8.64
N ALA A 160 12.46 10.33 -8.80
CA ALA A 160 13.80 9.77 -8.70
C ALA A 160 14.74 10.24 -9.84
N ALA A 161 14.18 10.57 -11.01
CA ALA A 161 14.93 11.13 -12.12
C ALA A 161 15.43 12.56 -11.88
N CYS A 162 14.85 13.27 -10.89
CA CYS A 162 15.24 14.63 -10.58
C CYS A 162 16.59 14.65 -9.83
N PRO A 163 17.58 15.44 -10.25
CA PRO A 163 18.93 15.40 -9.66
C PRO A 163 18.98 15.92 -8.21
N CYS A 164 17.97 16.69 -7.81
CA CYS A 164 17.78 17.19 -6.44
C CYS A 164 17.33 16.10 -5.46
N VAL A 165 16.77 15.00 -5.97
CA VAL A 165 16.15 13.96 -5.15
C VAL A 165 16.98 12.69 -5.20
N ARG A 166 17.20 12.09 -4.03
CA ARG A 166 17.94 10.83 -3.90
C ARG A 166 17.06 9.81 -3.19
N MET A 167 16.84 8.67 -3.83
CA MET A 167 15.93 7.66 -3.32
C MET A 167 16.70 6.48 -2.73
N VAL A 168 16.27 6.04 -1.55
CA VAL A 168 16.65 4.77 -0.94
C VAL A 168 15.37 3.98 -0.74
N ALA A 169 15.29 2.78 -1.30
CA ALA A 169 14.12 1.93 -1.22
C ALA A 169 14.47 0.54 -0.70
N SER A 170 13.49 -0.11 -0.08
CA SER A 170 13.56 -1.53 0.29
C SER A 170 12.55 -2.35 -0.51
N VAL A 171 12.94 -3.58 -0.81
CA VAL A 171 12.15 -4.59 -1.53
C VAL A 171 12.12 -5.88 -0.72
N ASP A 172 10.95 -6.51 -0.64
CA ASP A 172 10.76 -7.83 -0.02
C ASP A 172 10.20 -8.87 -0.98
N ASN A 173 9.32 -8.47 -1.91
CA ASN A 173 8.68 -9.36 -2.85
C ASN A 173 9.65 -9.76 -3.97
N VAL A 174 9.68 -11.06 -4.28
CA VAL A 174 10.47 -11.65 -5.36
C VAL A 174 10.10 -11.03 -6.71
N ASN A 175 8.82 -10.71 -6.90
CA ASN A 175 8.29 -10.17 -8.15
C ASN A 175 8.42 -8.64 -8.28
N ALA A 176 9.09 -7.96 -7.35
CA ALA A 176 9.23 -6.50 -7.40
C ALA A 176 9.81 -5.94 -8.71
N PRO A 177 10.80 -6.58 -9.38
CA PRO A 177 11.32 -6.08 -10.66
C PRO A 177 10.26 -6.02 -11.78
N LEU A 178 9.16 -6.78 -11.67
CA LEU A 178 8.07 -6.76 -12.66
C LEU A 178 7.24 -5.48 -12.62
N LEU A 179 7.37 -4.66 -11.57
CA LEU A 179 6.66 -3.38 -11.45
C LEU A 179 7.25 -2.30 -12.36
N TRP A 180 8.47 -2.48 -12.87
CA TRP A 180 9.19 -1.45 -13.60
C TRP A 180 9.36 -1.79 -15.07
N ASP A 181 8.94 -0.86 -15.92
CA ASP A 181 9.29 -0.89 -17.34
C ASP A 181 10.79 -0.61 -17.52
N LYS A 182 11.34 -1.08 -18.65
CA LYS A 182 12.76 -0.87 -19.01
C LYS A 182 13.18 0.60 -18.92
N GLN A 183 12.28 1.52 -19.30
CA GLN A 183 12.53 2.96 -19.22
C GLN A 183 12.57 3.46 -17.77
N MET A 184 11.62 3.03 -16.93
CA MET A 184 11.58 3.44 -15.52
C MET A 184 12.81 2.92 -14.76
N ALA A 185 13.16 1.65 -14.95
CA ALA A 185 14.29 1.04 -14.26
C ALA A 185 15.64 1.66 -14.66
N ASN A 186 15.87 1.87 -15.96
CA ASN A 186 17.20 2.25 -16.48
C ASN A 186 17.41 3.76 -16.67
N ALA A 187 16.34 4.55 -16.88
CA ALA A 187 16.49 5.98 -17.17
C ALA A 187 16.07 6.86 -15.97
N GLN A 188 15.13 6.40 -15.15
CA GLN A 188 14.53 7.22 -14.10
C GLN A 188 15.05 6.84 -12.71
N PHE A 189 14.87 5.58 -12.30
CA PHE A 189 15.27 5.16 -10.97
C PHE A 189 16.79 4.97 -10.80
N ASN A 190 17.52 4.56 -11.85
CA ASN A 190 18.96 4.29 -11.79
C ASN A 190 19.36 3.46 -10.55
N TRP A 191 18.74 2.30 -10.38
CA TRP A 191 18.90 1.46 -9.19
C TRP A 191 20.30 0.86 -9.06
N TRP A 192 20.89 1.03 -7.88
CA TRP A 192 22.00 0.22 -7.40
C TRP A 192 21.49 -0.80 -6.39
N TRP A 193 21.63 -2.08 -6.74
CA TRP A 193 21.14 -3.19 -5.93
C TRP A 193 22.13 -3.54 -4.80
N HIS A 194 21.64 -3.59 -3.57
CA HIS A 194 22.41 -3.98 -2.39
C HIS A 194 21.75 -5.13 -1.65
N HIS A 195 22.53 -6.20 -1.46
CA HIS A 195 22.10 -7.37 -0.72
C HIS A 195 22.28 -7.14 0.79
N THR A 196 21.17 -6.99 1.51
CA THR A 196 21.12 -6.69 2.96
C THR A 196 20.09 -7.55 3.70
N PRO A 197 20.30 -8.88 3.81
CA PRO A 197 19.46 -9.72 4.65
C PRO A 197 19.70 -9.43 6.14
N THR A 198 18.70 -8.96 6.87
CA THR A 198 18.77 -8.70 8.32
C THR A 198 18.29 -9.88 9.16
N TYR A 199 17.51 -10.79 8.56
CA TYR A 199 16.81 -11.89 9.24
C TYR A 199 15.94 -11.43 10.42
N ASP A 200 15.53 -10.17 10.43
CA ASP A 200 14.65 -9.62 11.45
C ASP A 200 13.18 -9.91 11.15
N GLN A 201 12.34 -9.93 12.19
CA GLN A 201 10.93 -10.24 12.06
C GLN A 201 10.15 -9.08 11.40
N TYR A 202 9.28 -9.43 10.46
CA TYR A 202 8.37 -8.49 9.80
C TYR A 202 7.18 -8.11 10.71
N SER A 203 7.43 -7.44 11.84
CA SER A 203 6.39 -7.11 12.82
C SER A 203 5.43 -6.02 12.31
N VAL A 204 5.98 -4.95 11.77
CA VAL A 204 5.20 -3.80 11.31
C VAL A 204 4.57 -4.09 9.95
N GLU A 205 5.30 -4.75 9.06
CA GLU A 205 4.86 -5.01 7.69
C GLU A 205 3.76 -6.08 7.62
N SER A 206 3.78 -7.06 8.54
CA SER A 206 2.75 -8.12 8.58
C SER A 206 1.41 -7.69 9.15
N THR A 207 1.35 -6.57 9.88
CA THR A 207 0.12 -6.09 10.55
C THR A 207 -1.01 -5.78 9.55
N HIS A 208 -0.67 -5.45 8.30
CA HIS A 208 -1.64 -5.07 7.27
C HIS A 208 -1.86 -6.15 6.20
N LEU A 209 -1.19 -7.29 6.33
CA LEU A 209 -1.40 -8.42 5.43
C LEU A 209 -2.55 -9.28 5.96
N PRO A 210 -3.51 -9.68 5.11
CA PRO A 210 -4.61 -10.53 5.54
C PRO A 210 -4.05 -11.87 6.02
N LEU A 211 -4.22 -12.17 7.29
CA LEU A 211 -3.76 -13.42 7.87
C LEU A 211 -4.79 -14.51 7.56
N LEU A 212 -4.36 -15.59 6.90
CA LEU A 212 -5.21 -16.77 6.61
C LEU A 212 -5.73 -17.45 7.88
N LEU A 213 -5.09 -17.20 9.03
CA LEU A 213 -5.41 -17.81 10.32
C LEU A 213 -6.37 -16.95 11.17
N THR A 214 -6.73 -15.75 10.73
CA THR A 214 -7.61 -14.86 11.49
C THR A 214 -9.01 -14.86 10.89
N SER A 215 -9.95 -15.49 11.59
CA SER A 215 -11.37 -15.31 11.35
C SER A 215 -11.83 -13.95 11.92
N ALA A 216 -12.61 -13.23 11.11
CA ALA A 216 -13.55 -12.17 11.51
C ALA A 216 -13.02 -10.78 11.95
N GLY A 217 -12.23 -10.11 11.09
CA GLY A 217 -12.14 -8.64 11.08
C GLY A 217 -12.88 -8.04 9.87
N SER A 218 -13.91 -7.21 10.09
CA SER A 218 -14.83 -6.72 9.04
C SER A 218 -14.18 -5.93 7.88
N LEU A 219 -13.00 -5.33 8.11
CA LEU A 219 -12.25 -4.58 7.10
C LEU A 219 -11.33 -5.47 6.25
N GLU A 220 -10.77 -6.53 6.82
CA GLU A 220 -9.93 -7.50 6.10
C GLU A 220 -10.78 -8.40 5.19
N THR A 221 -12.05 -8.59 5.57
CA THR A 221 -13.07 -9.23 4.74
C THR A 221 -13.18 -8.54 3.37
N ILE A 222 -13.01 -7.22 3.23
CA ILE A 222 -13.26 -6.56 1.93
C ILE A 222 -12.20 -6.96 0.88
N LYS A 223 -10.92 -6.99 1.26
CA LYS A 223 -9.83 -7.36 0.33
C LYS A 223 -9.80 -8.87 0.06
N SER A 224 -10.09 -9.69 1.07
CA SER A 224 -10.21 -11.13 0.86
C SER A 224 -11.45 -11.46 0.03
N SER A 225 -12.58 -10.81 0.29
CA SER A 225 -13.79 -10.92 -0.52
C SER A 225 -13.55 -10.45 -1.95
N SER A 226 -12.82 -9.37 -2.20
CA SER A 226 -12.52 -8.94 -3.57
C SER A 226 -11.62 -9.94 -4.31
N LEU A 227 -10.64 -10.54 -3.63
CA LEU A 227 -9.81 -11.60 -4.19
C LEU A 227 -10.64 -12.87 -4.49
N VAL A 228 -11.48 -13.30 -3.55
CA VAL A 228 -12.37 -14.45 -3.73
C VAL A 228 -13.31 -14.18 -4.91
N LEU A 229 -13.98 -13.03 -4.93
CA LEU A 229 -14.90 -12.68 -6.01
C LEU A 229 -14.22 -12.65 -7.39
N LYS A 230 -12.98 -12.14 -7.48
CA LYS A 230 -12.18 -12.19 -8.72
C LYS A 230 -11.84 -13.62 -9.16
N SER A 231 -11.78 -14.58 -8.23
CA SER A 231 -11.53 -15.99 -8.54
C SER A 231 -12.79 -16.77 -8.95
N LEU A 232 -13.98 -16.24 -8.67
CA LEU A 232 -15.26 -16.88 -9.03
C LEU A 232 -15.55 -16.74 -10.53
N THR A 233 -16.43 -17.62 -11.02
CA THR A 233 -16.93 -17.56 -12.40
C THR A 233 -17.68 -16.25 -12.69
N PRO A 234 -17.68 -15.75 -13.94
CA PRO A 234 -18.37 -14.49 -14.29
C PRO A 234 -19.88 -14.54 -14.02
N ASN A 235 -20.50 -15.73 -14.12
CA ASN A 235 -21.91 -15.93 -13.75
C ASN A 235 -22.12 -15.83 -12.23
N ALA A 236 -21.24 -16.40 -11.43
CA ALA A 236 -21.30 -16.24 -9.97
C ALA A 236 -21.06 -14.77 -9.55
N GLN A 237 -20.11 -14.08 -10.20
CA GLN A 237 -19.87 -12.65 -9.95
C GLN A 237 -21.12 -11.81 -10.25
N SER A 238 -21.80 -12.06 -11.37
CA SER A 238 -23.02 -11.35 -11.72
C SER A 238 -24.19 -11.67 -10.77
N VAL A 239 -24.36 -12.94 -10.34
CA VAL A 239 -25.35 -13.29 -9.30
C VAL A 239 -25.07 -12.53 -7.99
N PHE A 240 -23.80 -12.45 -7.58
CA PHE A 240 -23.40 -11.67 -6.41
C PHE A 240 -23.67 -10.17 -6.60
N LYS A 241 -23.43 -9.64 -7.81
CA LYS A 241 -23.74 -8.24 -8.17
C LYS A 241 -25.23 -7.94 -8.05
N THR A 242 -26.10 -8.81 -8.58
CA THR A 242 -27.55 -8.66 -8.47
C THR A 242 -27.98 -8.60 -7.01
N LEU A 243 -27.49 -9.52 -6.17
CA LEU A 243 -27.76 -9.54 -4.73
C LEU A 243 -27.29 -8.24 -4.04
N ALA A 244 -26.07 -7.80 -4.38
CA ALA A 244 -25.47 -6.59 -3.85
C ALA A 244 -26.25 -5.31 -4.24
N GLU A 245 -26.70 -5.19 -5.49
CA GLU A 245 -27.53 -4.08 -5.96
C GLU A 245 -28.89 -4.02 -5.25
N PHE A 246 -29.53 -5.17 -5.03
CA PHE A 246 -30.78 -5.23 -4.26
C PHE A 246 -30.59 -4.76 -2.81
N GLN A 247 -29.50 -5.17 -2.16
CA GLN A 247 -29.17 -4.75 -0.79
C GLN A 247 -28.82 -3.25 -0.70
N LEU A 248 -28.27 -2.65 -1.76
CA LEU A 248 -28.06 -1.20 -1.83
C LEU A 248 -29.38 -0.43 -2.03
N ALA A 249 -30.30 -0.98 -2.82
CA ALA A 249 -31.60 -0.35 -3.09
C ALA A 249 -32.53 -0.38 -1.87
N HIS A 250 -32.42 -1.41 -1.03
CA HIS A 250 -33.25 -1.58 0.17
C HIS A 250 -32.38 -1.82 1.42
N PRO A 251 -31.76 -0.75 1.99
CA PRO A 251 -30.86 -0.86 3.13
C PRO A 251 -31.55 -1.25 4.44
N ASP A 252 -32.86 -1.04 4.55
CA ASP A 252 -33.66 -1.29 5.76
C ASP A 252 -34.23 -2.72 5.81
N ASP A 253 -34.20 -3.47 4.70
CA ASP A 253 -34.74 -4.83 4.63
C ASP A 253 -33.75 -5.87 5.16
N LEU A 254 -34.28 -6.88 5.87
CA LEU A 254 -33.49 -7.93 6.55
C LEU A 254 -32.82 -8.96 5.60
N GLY A 255 -32.98 -8.80 4.28
CA GLY A 255 -32.34 -9.61 3.25
C GLY A 255 -33.30 -10.03 2.14
N LEU A 256 -32.74 -10.55 1.05
CA LEU A 256 -33.48 -10.93 -0.16
C LEU A 256 -33.98 -12.39 -0.08
N PRO A 257 -35.27 -12.68 -0.32
CA PRO A 257 -35.77 -14.05 -0.33
C PRO A 257 -35.26 -14.82 -1.56
N LEU A 258 -34.99 -16.11 -1.38
CA LEU A 258 -34.41 -16.98 -2.43
C LEU A 258 -35.23 -16.97 -3.74
N HIS A 259 -36.56 -16.95 -3.65
CA HIS A 259 -37.43 -16.96 -4.81
C HIS A 259 -37.25 -15.70 -5.67
N GLN A 260 -37.16 -14.52 -5.04
CA GLN A 260 -36.96 -13.27 -5.78
C GLN A 260 -35.58 -13.21 -6.43
N LEU A 261 -34.53 -13.65 -5.73
CA LEU A 261 -33.19 -13.79 -6.31
C LEU A 261 -33.23 -14.69 -7.55
N TYR A 262 -33.90 -15.85 -7.45
CA TYR A 262 -34.01 -16.78 -8.57
C TYR A 262 -34.75 -16.17 -9.77
N THR A 263 -35.84 -15.43 -9.55
CA THR A 263 -36.54 -14.70 -10.61
C THR A 263 -35.61 -13.70 -11.29
N SER A 264 -34.92 -12.84 -10.52
CA SER A 264 -34.01 -11.84 -11.08
C SER A 264 -32.81 -12.46 -11.81
N CYS A 265 -32.23 -13.55 -11.30
CA CYS A 265 -31.15 -14.27 -11.97
C CYS A 265 -31.62 -14.96 -13.26
N ARG A 266 -32.88 -15.42 -13.32
CA ARG A 266 -33.47 -16.01 -14.52
C ARG A 266 -33.77 -14.95 -15.58
N ASP A 267 -34.29 -13.79 -15.18
CA ASP A 267 -34.57 -12.66 -16.07
C ASP A 267 -33.28 -12.12 -16.73
N GLN A 268 -32.16 -12.17 -16.00
CA GLN A 268 -30.83 -11.80 -16.49
C GLN A 268 -30.08 -12.96 -17.18
N PHE A 269 -30.72 -14.13 -17.36
CA PHE A 269 -30.12 -15.33 -17.97
C PHE A 269 -28.83 -15.82 -17.29
N LEU A 270 -28.65 -15.58 -15.98
CA LEU A 270 -27.43 -15.94 -15.25
C LEU A 270 -27.40 -17.42 -14.86
N VAL A 271 -28.57 -18.02 -14.64
CA VAL A 271 -28.71 -19.37 -14.08
C VAL A 271 -29.78 -20.17 -14.82
N SER A 272 -29.49 -21.44 -15.11
CA SER A 272 -30.38 -22.35 -15.84
C SER A 272 -31.36 -23.12 -14.93
N SER A 273 -30.98 -23.44 -13.70
CA SER A 273 -31.80 -24.20 -12.74
C SER A 273 -31.66 -23.67 -11.31
N GLU A 274 -32.66 -23.91 -10.46
CA GLU A 274 -32.54 -23.60 -9.03
C GLU A 274 -31.37 -24.37 -8.37
N LEU A 275 -31.05 -25.56 -8.86
CA LEU A 275 -29.91 -26.36 -8.35
C LEU A 275 -28.56 -25.65 -8.58
N THR A 276 -28.37 -25.06 -9.76
CA THR A 276 -27.16 -24.29 -10.07
C THR A 276 -27.07 -23.01 -9.25
N LEU A 277 -28.22 -22.37 -8.95
CA LEU A 277 -28.24 -21.22 -8.05
C LEU A 277 -27.83 -21.63 -6.63
N ARG A 278 -28.38 -22.73 -6.12
CA ARG A 278 -28.04 -23.25 -4.79
C ARG A 278 -26.56 -23.63 -4.69
N ALA A 279 -25.95 -24.15 -5.75
CA ALA A 279 -24.51 -24.43 -5.79
C ALA A 279 -23.65 -23.17 -5.65
N HIS A 280 -24.02 -22.06 -6.31
CA HIS A 280 -23.35 -20.78 -6.12
C HIS A 280 -23.58 -20.21 -4.72
N LEU A 281 -24.79 -20.37 -4.15
CA LEU A 281 -25.08 -19.93 -2.79
C LEU A 281 -24.29 -20.74 -1.73
N THR A 282 -24.05 -22.03 -1.95
CA THR A 282 -23.18 -22.83 -1.09
C THR A 282 -21.74 -22.34 -1.18
N GLU A 283 -21.24 -22.04 -2.38
CA GLU A 283 -19.90 -21.48 -2.60
C GLU A 283 -19.74 -20.12 -1.89
N PHE A 284 -20.73 -19.21 -2.00
CA PHE A 284 -20.71 -17.94 -1.28
C PHE A 284 -20.77 -18.11 0.24
N LYS A 285 -21.46 -19.13 0.73
CA LYS A 285 -21.54 -19.45 2.16
C LYS A 285 -20.21 -19.98 2.68
N ASP A 286 -19.55 -20.86 1.92
CA ASP A 286 -18.26 -21.45 2.28
C ASP A 286 -17.15 -20.40 2.35
N HIS A 287 -17.24 -19.35 1.53
CA HIS A 287 -16.36 -18.18 1.58
C HIS A 287 -16.80 -17.07 2.55
N GLU A 288 -17.83 -17.33 3.38
CA GLU A 288 -18.42 -16.37 4.33
C GLU A 288 -18.89 -15.03 3.70
N LEU A 289 -19.12 -15.00 2.38
CA LEU A 289 -19.57 -13.82 1.64
C LEU A 289 -21.05 -13.52 1.88
N VAL A 290 -21.85 -14.56 2.09
CA VAL A 290 -23.30 -14.46 2.29
C VAL A 290 -23.71 -15.27 3.52
N ARG A 291 -24.61 -14.71 4.31
CA ARG A 291 -25.23 -15.40 5.44
C ARG A 291 -26.73 -15.52 5.23
N TRP A 292 -27.26 -16.64 5.70
CA TRP A 292 -28.68 -16.86 5.80
C TRP A 292 -29.20 -16.22 7.08
N ARG A 293 -30.23 -15.38 6.96
CA ARG A 293 -30.96 -14.79 8.08
C ARG A 293 -32.43 -15.16 7.92
N ARG A 294 -33.04 -15.69 8.97
CA ARG A 294 -34.50 -15.90 8.99
C ARG A 294 -35.19 -14.56 9.17
N GLY A 295 -36.04 -14.19 8.22
CA GLY A 295 -36.89 -13.00 8.31
C GLY A 295 -38.00 -13.17 9.34
N ASN A 296 -38.70 -12.08 9.68
CA ASN A 296 -39.84 -12.10 10.61
C ASN A 296 -40.99 -13.02 10.13
N ASP A 297 -41.08 -13.26 8.82
CA ASP A 297 -42.07 -14.13 8.18
C ASP A 297 -41.66 -15.62 8.15
N GLY A 298 -40.52 -15.98 8.77
CA GLY A 298 -40.01 -17.35 8.78
C GLY A 298 -39.37 -17.81 7.47
N GLN A 299 -39.28 -16.95 6.46
CA GLN A 299 -38.58 -17.22 5.21
C GLN A 299 -37.06 -17.03 5.36
N ASP A 300 -36.30 -17.86 4.65
CA ASP A 300 -34.85 -17.78 4.60
C ASP A 300 -34.43 -16.63 3.65
N CYS A 301 -33.91 -15.54 4.22
CA CYS A 301 -33.39 -14.39 3.49
C CYS A 301 -31.86 -14.46 3.39
N LEU A 302 -31.34 -14.04 2.23
CA LEU A 302 -29.91 -13.92 1.96
C LEU A 302 -29.45 -12.49 2.27
N PHE A 303 -28.34 -12.38 3.00
CA PHE A 303 -27.77 -11.09 3.37
C PHE A 303 -26.24 -11.12 3.27
N ILE A 304 -25.65 -10.07 2.69
CA ILE A 304 -24.19 -9.88 2.70
C ILE A 304 -23.81 -9.17 4.02
N PRO A 305 -22.99 -9.78 4.89
CA PRO A 305 -22.56 -9.19 6.16
C PRO A 305 -21.47 -8.11 5.97
N ILE A 306 -21.66 -7.19 5.04
CA ILE A 306 -20.77 -6.07 4.74
C ILE A 306 -21.57 -4.76 4.84
N THR A 307 -20.95 -3.67 5.29
CA THR A 307 -21.59 -2.36 5.34
C THR A 307 -21.89 -1.83 3.93
N VAL A 308 -22.98 -1.07 3.78
CA VAL A 308 -23.44 -0.49 2.50
C VAL A 308 -22.32 0.29 1.80
N ASP A 309 -21.56 1.09 2.55
CA ASP A 309 -20.41 1.86 2.05
C ASP A 309 -19.29 0.97 1.52
N ALA A 310 -18.97 -0.11 2.22
CA ALA A 310 -17.92 -1.05 1.82
C ALA A 310 -18.33 -1.88 0.61
N LEU A 311 -19.60 -2.27 0.52
CA LEU A 311 -20.15 -3.00 -0.61
C LEU A 311 -20.14 -2.14 -1.88
N SER A 312 -20.44 -0.84 -1.78
CA SER A 312 -20.32 0.11 -2.91
C SER A 312 -18.87 0.27 -3.42
N LYS A 313 -17.87 0.13 -2.54
CA LYS A 313 -16.45 0.17 -2.91
C LYS A 313 -16.04 -1.15 -3.55
N LEU A 314 -16.48 -2.27 -2.99
CA LEU A 314 -16.21 -3.60 -3.53
C LEU A 314 -16.75 -3.73 -4.96
N LEU A 315 -17.99 -3.32 -5.20
CA LEU A 315 -18.58 -3.37 -6.54
C LEU A 315 -17.80 -2.53 -7.55
N ARG A 316 -17.25 -1.38 -7.13
CA ARG A 316 -16.36 -0.57 -7.97
C ARG A 316 -15.04 -1.29 -8.25
N ASP A 317 -14.41 -1.87 -7.23
CA ASP A 317 -13.09 -2.53 -7.37
C ASP A 317 -13.10 -3.86 -8.15
N VAL A 318 -14.26 -4.53 -8.23
CA VAL A 318 -14.41 -5.83 -8.91
C VAL A 318 -14.99 -5.69 -10.31
N PHE A 319 -15.88 -4.71 -10.55
CA PHE A 319 -16.58 -4.54 -11.84
C PHE A 319 -16.14 -3.31 -12.65
N GLN A 320 -15.06 -2.62 -12.24
CA GLN A 320 -14.28 -1.73 -13.11
C GLN A 320 -13.19 -2.51 -13.84
#